data_AF-A0A1B1UA54-F1
#
_entry.id   AF-A0A1B1UA54-F1
#
_cell.length_a   1.000
_cell.length_b   1.000
_cell.length_c   1.000
_cell.angle_alpha   90.00
_cell.angle_beta   90.00
_cell.angle_gamma   90.00
#
_symmetry.space_group_name_H-M   'P 1'
#
loop_
_entity.id
_entity.type
_entity.pdbx_description
1 polymer ?
#
loop_
_entity_poly.entity_id
_entity_poly.type
_entity_poly.pdbx_seq_one_letter_code
_entity_poly.pdbx_strand_id
1 'polypeptide(L)'
;MGTNEIVECIRPLLARFSEDEEVVRRLAATDGTFDALCHQYCRVTDLLKVYEAEADQEAEVEWLKKRRAGLEEQLLTRIEGYQPQ
;
A
#
# COMPACT_ATOMS: atom_id res chain seq x y z
N MET A 1 11.06 -8.51 -0.30
CA MET A 1 10.41 -7.86 0.85
C MET A 1 9.73 -8.94 1.65
N GLY A 2 10.06 -9.07 2.93
CA GLY A 2 9.31 -9.90 3.87
C GLY A 2 8.00 -9.23 4.30
N THR A 3 7.11 -10.00 4.92
CA THR A 3 5.82 -9.52 5.44
C THR A 3 5.96 -8.32 6.37
N ASN A 4 7.03 -8.23 7.16
CA ASN A 4 7.32 -7.06 7.99
C ASN A 4 7.59 -5.79 7.16
N GLU A 5 8.34 -5.89 6.05
CA GLU A 5 8.62 -4.74 5.18
C GLU A 5 7.35 -4.22 4.50
N ILE A 6 6.44 -5.13 4.14
CA ILE A 6 5.11 -4.78 3.64
C ILE A 6 4.38 -3.97 4.70
N VAL A 7 4.25 -4.50 5.92
CA VAL A 7 3.53 -3.84 7.01
C VAL A 7 4.07 -2.43 7.29
N GLU A 8 5.39 -2.26 7.34
CA GLU A 8 6.02 -0.94 7.51
C GLU A 8 5.60 0.04 6.39
N CYS A 9 5.53 -0.44 5.16
CA CYS A 9 5.19 0.35 3.99
C CYS A 9 3.71 0.78 3.96
N ILE A 10 2.78 -0.10 4.35
CA ILE A 10 1.35 0.23 4.46
C ILE A 10 0.96 0.81 5.83
N ARG A 11 1.87 0.89 6.80
CA ARG A 11 1.63 1.51 8.11
C ARG A 11 1.05 2.93 8.03
N PRO A 12 1.46 3.83 7.10
CA PRO A 12 0.82 5.15 6.98
C PRO A 12 -0.67 5.07 6.66
N LEU A 13 -1.09 4.05 5.91
CA LEU A 13 -2.50 3.78 5.57
C LEU A 13 -3.25 3.20 6.78
N LEU A 14 -2.58 2.37 7.58
CA LEU A 14 -3.12 1.76 8.80
C LEU A 14 -3.02 2.65 10.04
N ALA A 15 -2.41 3.84 9.96
CA ALA A 15 -2.24 4.74 11.10
C ALA A 15 -3.58 5.17 11.72
N ARG A 16 -4.67 5.07 10.94
CA ARG A 16 -6.05 5.33 11.40
C ARG A 16 -6.77 4.07 11.92
N PHE A 17 -6.18 2.89 11.72
CA PHE A 17 -6.75 1.58 11.99
C PHE A 17 -5.70 0.61 12.55
N SER A 18 -5.17 0.87 13.75
CA SER A 18 -4.08 0.05 14.30
C SER A 18 -4.48 -1.42 14.57
N GLU A 19 -5.78 -1.70 14.67
CA GLU A 19 -6.33 -3.04 14.85
C GLU A 19 -6.16 -3.91 13.59
N ASP A 20 -5.98 -3.29 12.42
CA ASP A 20 -5.86 -3.99 11.13
C ASP A 20 -4.44 -4.48 10.84
N GLU A 21 -3.44 -4.15 11.64
CA GLU A 21 -2.05 -4.56 11.37
C GLU A 21 -1.88 -6.10 11.39
N GLU A 22 -2.59 -6.80 12.29
CA GLU A 22 -2.58 -8.26 12.30
C GLU A 22 -3.32 -8.85 11.09
N VAL A 23 -4.48 -8.27 10.74
CA VAL A 23 -5.28 -8.65 9.57
C VAL A 23 -4.46 -8.52 8.30
N VAL A 24 -3.74 -7.42 8.17
CA VAL A 24 -2.82 -7.14 7.06
C VAL A 24 -1.69 -8.17 6.97
N ARG A 25 -1.04 -8.49 8.09
CA ARG A 25 0.01 -9.53 8.10
C ARG A 25 -0.54 -10.87 7.65
N ARG A 26 -1.74 -11.22 8.12
CA ARG A 26 -2.40 -12.48 7.80
C ARG A 26 -2.79 -12.51 6.32
N LEU A 27 -3.43 -11.46 5.81
CA LEU A 27 -3.78 -11.29 4.40
C LEU A 27 -2.54 -11.35 3.50
N ALA A 28 -1.46 -10.65 3.82
CA ALA A 28 -0.23 -10.70 3.01
C ALA A 28 0.39 -12.10 3.00
N ALA A 29 0.27 -12.86 4.09
CA ALA A 29 0.76 -14.23 4.15
C ALA A 29 -0.13 -15.25 3.42
N THR A 30 -1.45 -15.01 3.34
CA THR A 30 -2.42 -16.00 2.82
C THR A 30 -3.05 -15.65 1.47
N ASP A 31 -3.05 -14.39 1.08
CA ASP A 31 -3.61 -13.88 -0.18
C ASP A 31 -2.50 -13.24 -1.03
N GLY A 32 -2.01 -13.99 -2.02
CA GLY A 32 -0.98 -13.53 -2.96
C GLY A 32 -1.41 -12.33 -3.82
N THR A 33 -2.71 -12.10 -4.00
CA THR A 33 -3.21 -10.89 -4.69
C THR A 33 -3.06 -9.67 -3.79
N PHE A 34 -3.37 -9.82 -2.50
CA PHE A 34 -3.17 -8.78 -1.52
C PHE A 34 -1.67 -8.45 -1.35
N ASP A 35 -0.82 -9.46 -1.25
CA ASP A 35 0.63 -9.30 -1.23
C ASP A 35 1.15 -8.51 -2.45
N ALA A 36 0.68 -8.86 -3.66
CA ALA A 36 1.03 -8.14 -4.88
C ALA A 36 0.53 -6.67 -4.88
N LEU A 37 -0.67 -6.40 -4.34
CA LEU A 37 -1.18 -5.04 -4.18
C LEU A 37 -0.32 -4.23 -3.21
N CYS A 38 0.09 -4.82 -2.08
CA CYS A 38 1.00 -4.20 -1.15
C CYS A 38 2.34 -3.84 -1.81
N HIS A 39 2.94 -4.77 -2.55
CA HIS A 39 4.17 -4.50 -3.30
C HIS A 39 4.01 -3.37 -4.33
N GLN A 40 2.89 -3.34 -5.05
CA GLN A 40 2.63 -2.29 -6.01
C GLN A 40 2.48 -0.92 -5.32
N TYR A 41 1.77 -0.88 -4.18
CA TYR A 41 1.62 0.33 -3.38
C TYR A 41 2.96 0.85 -2.88
N CYS A 42 3.83 -0.02 -2.35
CA CYS A 42 5.16 0.36 -1.90
C CYS A 42 6.00 0.94 -3.03
N ARG A 43 6.00 0.28 -4.19
CA ARG A 43 6.74 0.75 -5.36
C ARG A 43 6.28 2.11 -5.83
N VAL A 44 4.97 2.35 -5.90
CA VAL A 44 4.41 3.66 -6.31
C VAL A 44 4.76 4.73 -5.28
N THR A 45 4.71 4.40 -3.99
CA THR A 45 5.06 5.34 -2.91
C THR A 45 6.54 5.71 -2.93
N ASP A 46 7.43 4.76 -3.20
CA ASP A 46 8.86 5.05 -3.33
C ASP A 46 9.18 5.83 -4.61
N LEU A 47 8.54 5.51 -5.73
CA LEU A 47 8.66 6.31 -6.95
C LEU A 47 8.19 7.75 -6.72
N LEU A 48 7.07 7.95 -6.01
CA LEU A 48 6.61 9.29 -5.65
C LEU A 48 7.66 10.09 -4.89
N LYS A 49 8.31 9.50 -3.88
CA LYS A 49 9.37 10.19 -3.13
C LYS A 49 10.53 10.62 -4.02
N VAL A 50 10.90 9.78 -4.98
CA VAL A 50 11.98 10.08 -5.94
C VAL A 50 11.56 11.22 -6.86
N TYR A 51 10.38 11.15 -7.45
CA TYR A 51 9.91 12.13 -8.42
C TYR A 51 9.51 13.46 -7.79
N GLU A 52 8.97 13.48 -6.57
CA GLU A 52 8.70 14.71 -5.82
C GLU A 52 9.98 15.47 -5.45
N ALA A 53 11.14 14.79 -5.42
CA ALA A 53 12.44 15.44 -5.22
C ALA A 53 13.01 16.07 -6.51
N GLU A 54 12.46 15.73 -7.69
CA GLU A 54 12.89 16.25 -8.98
C GLU A 54 11.89 17.30 -9.52
N ALA A 55 12.37 18.51 -9.80
CA ALA A 55 11.50 19.67 -10.08
C ALA A 55 10.76 19.64 -11.44
N ASP A 56 11.02 18.66 -12.31
CA ASP A 56 10.54 18.65 -13.71
C ASP A 56 9.55 17.50 -14.02
N GLN A 57 9.06 16.79 -13.00
CA GLN A 57 8.26 15.56 -13.17
C GLN A 57 6.81 15.71 -12.69
N GLU A 58 6.23 16.90 -12.85
CA GLU A 58 4.90 17.21 -12.29
C GLU A 58 3.80 16.26 -12.81
N ALA A 59 3.81 15.94 -14.10
CA ALA A 59 2.83 15.04 -14.71
C ALA A 59 2.95 13.59 -14.18
N GLU A 60 4.17 13.08 -14.05
CA GLU A 60 4.48 11.77 -13.48
C GLU A 60 4.09 11.70 -12.00
N VAL A 61 4.35 12.75 -11.23
CA VAL A 61 3.93 12.88 -9.83
C VAL A 61 2.40 12.85 -9.72
N GLU A 62 1.68 13.59 -10.57
CA GLU A 62 0.22 13.62 -10.57
C GLU A 62 -0.36 12.24 -10.92
N TRP A 63 0.20 11.57 -11.93
CA TRP A 63 -0.19 10.21 -12.30
C TRP A 63 0.07 9.20 -11.18
N LEU A 64 1.24 9.25 -10.54
CA LEU A 64 1.57 8.36 -9.44
C LEU A 64 0.69 8.62 -8.21
N LYS A 65 0.31 9.87 -7.92
CA LYS A 65 -0.63 10.21 -6.84
C LYS A 65 -1.99 9.57 -7.08
N LYS A 66 -2.52 9.67 -8.31
CA LYS A 66 -3.76 8.99 -8.71
C LYS A 66 -3.64 7.48 -8.59
N ARG A 67 -2.51 6.91 -9.05
CA ARG A 67 -2.26 5.47 -8.95
C ARG A 67 -2.18 5.02 -7.49
N ARG A 68 -1.53 5.79 -6.62
CA ARG A 68 -1.44 5.53 -5.19
C ARG A 68 -2.84 5.50 -4.57
N ALA A 69 -3.64 6.53 -4.79
CA ALA A 69 -5.01 6.60 -4.26
C ALA A 69 -5.88 5.40 -4.66
N GLY A 70 -5.80 4.96 -5.93
CA GLY A 70 -6.52 3.76 -6.38
C GLY A 70 -6.02 2.45 -5.78
N LEU A 71 -4.74 2.38 -5.37
CA LEU A 71 -4.21 1.24 -4.63
C LEU A 71 -4.62 1.27 -3.16
N GLU A 72 -4.67 2.46 -2.55
CA GLU A 72 -5.15 2.66 -1.18
C GLU A 72 -6.60 2.18 -1.05
N GLU A 73 -7.48 2.55 -1.98
CA GLU A 73 -8.87 2.10 -2.01
C GLU A 73 -9.00 0.56 -2.10
N GLN A 74 -8.24 -0.06 -3.00
CA GLN A 74 -8.26 -1.53 -3.16
C GLN A 74 -7.74 -2.25 -1.92
N LEU A 75 -6.67 -1.75 -1.31
CA LEU A 75 -6.10 -2.31 -0.09
C LEU A 75 -7.12 -2.20 1.06
N LEU A 76 -7.70 -1.02 1.28
CA LEU A 76 -8.70 -0.81 2.33
C LEU A 76 -9.93 -1.70 2.13
N THR A 77 -10.47 -1.76 0.91
CA THR A 77 -11.61 -2.64 0.59
C THR A 77 -11.32 -4.10 0.92
N ARG A 78 -10.09 -4.56 0.68
CA ARG A 78 -9.69 -5.95 0.96
C ARG A 78 -9.49 -6.22 2.46
N ILE A 79 -8.98 -5.23 3.20
CA ILE A 79 -8.81 -5.27 4.66
C ILE A 79 -10.19 -5.26 5.36
N GLU A 80 -11.06 -4.31 5.02
CA GLU A 80 -12.41 -4.19 5.60
C GLU A 80 -13.28 -5.42 5.27
N GLY A 81 -13.11 -5.99 4.08
CA GLY A 81 -13.80 -7.21 3.65
C GLY A 81 -13.22 -8.51 4.23
N TYR A 82 -12.19 -8.45 5.07
CA TYR A 82 -11.55 -9.65 5.62
C TYR A 82 -12.36 -10.27 6.76
N GLN A 83 -12.80 -11.50 6.56
CA GLN A 83 -13.39 -12.33 7.62
C GLN A 83 -12.42 -13.48 7.93
N PRO A 84 -11.80 -13.51 9.13
CA PRO A 84 -10.97 -14.64 9.52
C PRO A 84 -11.84 -15.90 9.64
N GLN A 85 -11.47 -16.96 8.92
CA GLN A 85 -12.03 -18.31 9.09
C GLN A 85 -11.40 -19.01 10.28
#